data_AF-A0A2N5ZRC7-F1
#
_entry.id   AF-A0A2N5ZRC7-F1
#
_cell.length_a   1.000
_cell.length_b   1.000
_cell.length_c   1.000
_cell.angle_alpha   90.00
_cell.angle_beta   90.00
_cell.angle_gamma   90.00
#
_symmetry.space_group_name_H-M   'P 1'
#
loop_
_entity.id
_entity.type
_entity.pdbx_description
1 polymer ?
#
loop_
_entity_poly.entity_id
_entity_poly.type
_entity_poly.pdbx_seq_one_letter_code
_entity_poly.pdbx_strand_id
1 'polypeptide(L)'
;MEQAIPLPKSSSSISYEQLGYIESFDAVVDKLYAFLVYKEIRNDNNKWRIHVKGSVTAGTVFDPENKSLENAIQKAHAHEEKYLVWGFNLLPKEDDLRLVENRIFFDENGKFDKFEIHLITRNKDGNALPEKTISIDWPGEKSDDSTKQAIPLPKSSSSITYEQLGYLESFDAVVDRLYAFLIYKETRLNTNKWVVHIKGSVTAGTVFDPENKSLLNAIQKAHAHEEAYLVWGFNLLPKEDDPRLIENRIFFNENGKFDKFEIHLITRDKDGHALPEKVVTIDWPRT
;
A
#
# COMPACT_ATOMS: atom_id res chain seq x y z
N MET A 1 -28.75 -14.85 25.18
CA MET A 1 -28.78 -15.77 24.04
C MET A 1 -27.35 -16.19 23.76
N GLU A 2 -27.13 -17.48 23.53
CA GLU A 2 -25.82 -18.01 23.14
C GLU A 2 -25.56 -17.65 21.68
N GLN A 3 -24.35 -17.17 21.36
CA GLN A 3 -24.00 -16.80 19.98
C GLN A 3 -24.10 -18.01 19.05
N ALA A 4 -24.67 -17.84 17.87
CA ALA A 4 -24.84 -18.93 16.91
C ALA A 4 -23.52 -19.43 16.30
N ILE A 5 -22.47 -18.61 16.34
CA ILE A 5 -21.14 -18.95 15.83
C ILE A 5 -20.15 -18.84 16.99
N PRO A 6 -19.61 -19.96 17.50
CA PRO A 6 -18.63 -19.89 18.57
C PRO A 6 -17.26 -19.43 18.05
N LEU A 7 -16.54 -18.67 18.88
CA LEU A 7 -15.13 -18.38 18.68
C LEU A 7 -14.33 -19.70 18.64
N PRO A 8 -13.38 -19.86 17.70
CA PRO A 8 -12.49 -21.02 17.69
C PRO A 8 -11.72 -21.14 19.01
N LYS A 9 -11.40 -22.38 19.41
CA LYS A 9 -10.61 -22.63 20.62
C LYS A 9 -9.13 -22.35 20.33
N SER A 10 -8.52 -21.48 21.15
CA SER A 10 -7.08 -21.25 21.13
C SER A 10 -6.29 -22.52 21.48
N SER A 11 -5.05 -22.58 21.01
CA SER A 11 -4.09 -23.64 21.26
C SER A 11 -2.74 -23.06 21.69
N SER A 12 -1.73 -23.90 21.87
CA SER A 12 -0.36 -23.43 22.13
C SER A 12 0.25 -22.67 20.95
N SER A 13 -0.16 -22.95 19.71
CA SER A 13 0.40 -22.33 18.50
C SER A 13 -0.41 -21.16 17.97
N ILE A 14 -1.71 -21.09 18.27
CA ILE A 14 -2.62 -20.09 17.72
C ILE A 14 -3.54 -19.57 18.82
N SER A 15 -3.66 -18.26 18.92
CA SER A 15 -4.61 -17.58 19.79
C SER A 15 -5.71 -16.91 18.97
N TYR A 16 -6.94 -16.94 19.47
CA TYR A 16 -8.07 -16.24 18.86
C TYR A 16 -8.65 -15.20 19.81
N GLU A 17 -8.99 -14.04 19.27
CA GLU A 17 -9.62 -12.92 19.98
C GLU A 17 -10.88 -12.51 19.24
N GLN A 18 -12.03 -12.50 19.92
CA GLN A 18 -13.27 -12.01 19.35
C GLN A 18 -13.24 -10.48 19.27
N LEU A 19 -13.44 -9.95 18.06
CA LEU A 19 -13.48 -8.51 17.80
C LEU A 19 -14.91 -7.99 17.75
N GLY A 20 -15.85 -8.81 17.27
CA GLY A 20 -17.25 -8.56 17.51
C GLY A 20 -18.19 -9.53 16.79
N TYR A 21 -19.48 -9.32 16.99
CA TYR A 21 -20.53 -10.24 16.57
C TYR A 21 -21.79 -9.49 16.18
N ILE A 22 -22.45 -9.93 15.11
CA ILE A 22 -23.72 -9.38 14.65
C ILE A 22 -24.61 -10.50 14.12
N GLU A 23 -25.90 -10.41 14.38
CA GLU A 23 -26.87 -11.34 13.82
C GLU A 23 -28.23 -10.70 13.51
N SER A 24 -28.91 -11.26 12.53
CA SER A 24 -30.29 -10.92 12.18
C SER A 24 -30.98 -12.12 11.55
N PHE A 25 -32.24 -12.34 11.90
CA PHE A 25 -33.03 -13.41 11.35
C PHE A 25 -33.71 -12.96 10.06
N ASP A 26 -33.61 -13.74 8.98
CA ASP A 26 -34.38 -13.55 7.77
C ASP A 26 -35.59 -14.47 7.79
N ALA A 27 -36.77 -13.88 7.96
CA ALA A 27 -38.00 -14.64 8.14
C ALA A 27 -38.59 -15.17 6.81
N VAL A 28 -38.10 -14.71 5.66
CA VAL A 28 -38.53 -15.21 4.33
C VAL A 28 -37.89 -16.55 4.05
N VAL A 29 -36.59 -16.69 4.35
CA VAL A 29 -35.83 -17.94 4.11
C VAL A 29 -35.63 -18.78 5.36
N ASP A 30 -36.20 -18.37 6.49
CA ASP A 30 -36.13 -19.06 7.78
C ASP A 30 -34.68 -19.34 8.23
N LYS A 31 -33.81 -18.33 8.09
CA LYS A 31 -32.38 -18.46 8.39
C LYS A 31 -31.86 -17.35 9.28
N LEU A 32 -31.05 -17.72 10.26
CA LEU A 32 -30.27 -16.79 11.06
C LEU A 32 -28.99 -16.40 10.31
N TYR A 33 -28.89 -15.15 9.91
CA TYR A 33 -27.65 -14.55 9.43
C TYR A 33 -26.86 -14.09 10.64
N ALA A 34 -25.74 -14.76 10.94
CA ALA A 34 -24.84 -14.37 12.00
C ALA A 34 -23.42 -14.24 11.43
N PHE A 35 -22.68 -13.26 11.94
CA PHE A 35 -21.29 -13.01 11.57
C PHE A 35 -20.46 -12.81 12.83
N LEU A 36 -19.40 -13.61 12.96
CA LEU A 36 -18.37 -13.46 13.98
C LEU A 36 -17.11 -12.88 13.34
N VAL A 37 -16.64 -11.76 13.86
CA VAL A 37 -15.35 -11.18 13.50
C VAL A 37 -14.35 -11.49 14.59
N TYR A 38 -13.22 -12.10 14.23
CA TYR A 38 -12.19 -12.46 15.20
C TYR A 38 -10.78 -12.33 14.61
N LYS A 39 -9.81 -12.06 15.48
CA LYS A 39 -8.39 -12.03 15.17
C LYS A 39 -7.80 -13.42 15.43
N GLU A 40 -7.09 -13.97 14.45
CA GLU A 40 -6.23 -15.15 14.59
C GLU A 40 -4.79 -14.65 14.75
N ILE A 41 -4.08 -15.12 15.78
CA ILE A 41 -2.69 -14.72 16.07
C ILE A 41 -1.84 -15.99 16.13
N ARG A 42 -0.78 -16.03 15.34
CA ARG A 42 0.24 -17.07 15.43
C ARG A 42 1.21 -16.74 16.56
N ASN A 43 1.30 -17.62 17.56
CA ASN A 43 2.10 -17.38 18.76
C ASN A 43 3.62 -17.47 18.51
N ASP A 44 4.05 -18.04 17.38
CA ASP A 44 5.47 -18.22 17.04
C ASP A 44 6.14 -16.97 16.47
N ASN A 45 5.37 -16.11 15.78
CA ASN A 45 5.89 -14.93 15.08
C ASN A 45 4.99 -13.69 15.20
N ASN A 46 3.94 -13.75 16.01
CA ASN A 46 2.93 -12.70 16.21
C ASN A 46 2.24 -12.23 14.91
N LYS A 47 2.36 -12.98 13.80
CA LYS A 47 1.58 -12.70 12.59
C LYS A 47 0.11 -12.95 12.88
N TRP A 48 -0.73 -12.07 12.37
CA TRP A 48 -2.16 -12.13 12.65
C TRP A 48 -2.99 -11.86 11.40
N ARG A 49 -4.25 -12.31 11.45
CA ARG A 49 -5.27 -12.12 10.42
C ARG A 49 -6.62 -11.83 11.07
N ILE A 50 -7.51 -11.14 10.37
CA ILE A 50 -8.91 -11.01 10.76
C ILE A 50 -9.74 -11.98 9.94
N HIS A 51 -10.67 -12.64 10.61
CA HIS A 51 -11.61 -13.57 10.01
C HIS A 51 -13.02 -13.04 10.23
N VAL A 52 -13.83 -13.08 9.17
CA VAL A 52 -15.28 -12.93 9.23
C VAL A 52 -15.88 -14.28 8.91
N LYS A 53 -16.52 -14.89 9.91
CA LYS A 53 -17.19 -16.18 9.77
C LYS A 53 -18.69 -15.96 9.76
N GLY A 54 -19.34 -16.31 8.64
CA GLY A 54 -20.79 -16.27 8.48
C GLY A 54 -21.45 -17.61 8.80
N SER A 55 -22.70 -17.60 9.25
CA SER A 55 -23.51 -18.81 9.50
C SER A 55 -24.01 -19.45 8.21
N VAL A 56 -24.29 -18.64 7.19
CA VAL A 56 -24.95 -19.05 5.94
C VAL A 56 -24.21 -18.58 4.69
N THR A 57 -23.05 -17.92 4.86
CA THR A 57 -22.25 -17.33 3.79
C THR A 57 -20.81 -17.85 3.83
N ALA A 58 -20.08 -17.68 2.72
CA ALA A 58 -18.64 -17.86 2.74
C ALA A 58 -18.00 -16.89 3.74
N GLY A 59 -16.96 -17.35 4.44
CA GLY A 59 -16.16 -16.49 5.29
C GLY A 59 -15.23 -15.59 4.48
N THR A 60 -14.72 -14.53 5.12
CA THR A 60 -13.69 -13.66 4.57
C THR A 60 -12.48 -13.65 5.50
N VAL A 61 -11.27 -13.61 4.92
CA VAL A 61 -10.03 -13.46 5.68
C VAL A 61 -9.32 -12.21 5.20
N PHE A 62 -8.95 -11.35 6.14
CA PHE A 62 -8.13 -10.17 5.91
C PHE A 62 -6.75 -10.43 6.49
N ASP A 63 -5.78 -10.55 5.60
CA ASP A 63 -4.37 -10.64 5.96
C ASP A 63 -3.77 -9.24 5.73
N PRO A 64 -3.36 -8.50 6.78
CA PRO A 64 -2.79 -7.16 6.66
C PRO A 64 -1.50 -7.16 5.82
N GLU A 65 -0.83 -8.31 5.65
CA GLU A 65 0.35 -8.44 4.80
C GLU A 65 0.01 -8.74 3.32
N ASN A 66 -1.27 -8.84 2.97
CA ASN A 66 -1.71 -9.16 1.60
C ASN A 66 -1.59 -7.95 0.67
N LYS A 67 -0.63 -8.01 -0.26
CA LYS A 67 -0.39 -6.94 -1.24
C LYS A 67 -1.58 -6.63 -2.15
N SER A 68 -2.46 -7.59 -2.45
CA SER A 68 -3.66 -7.31 -3.24
C SER A 68 -4.67 -6.47 -2.47
N LEU A 69 -4.81 -6.69 -1.16
CA LEU A 69 -5.68 -5.88 -0.31
C LEU A 69 -5.08 -4.48 -0.11
N GLU A 70 -3.78 -4.39 0.14
CA GLU A 70 -3.05 -3.12 0.24
C GLU A 70 -3.21 -2.28 -1.04
N ASN A 71 -2.98 -2.87 -2.22
CA ASN A 71 -3.17 -2.19 -3.50
C ASN A 71 -4.62 -1.74 -3.71
N ALA A 72 -5.60 -2.55 -3.32
CA ALA A 72 -7.02 -2.19 -3.44
C ALA A 72 -7.39 -1.00 -2.55
N ILE A 73 -6.82 -0.92 -1.34
CA ILE A 73 -7.00 0.23 -0.44
C ILE A 73 -6.33 1.47 -1.02
N GLN A 74 -5.09 1.36 -1.50
CA GLN A 74 -4.39 2.49 -2.11
C GLN A 74 -5.13 3.01 -3.36
N LYS A 75 -5.73 2.11 -4.13
CA LYS A 75 -6.62 2.47 -5.25
C LYS A 75 -7.86 3.21 -4.77
N ALA A 76 -8.59 2.65 -3.81
CA ALA A 76 -9.79 3.27 -3.24
C ALA A 76 -9.47 4.66 -2.66
N HIS A 77 -8.35 4.79 -1.95
CA HIS A 77 -7.85 6.05 -1.42
C HIS A 77 -7.51 7.06 -2.51
N ALA A 78 -6.78 6.67 -3.56
CA ALA A 78 -6.48 7.52 -4.72
C ALA A 78 -7.75 7.91 -5.50
N HIS A 79 -8.84 7.17 -5.32
CA HIS A 79 -10.16 7.46 -5.88
C HIS A 79 -11.05 8.29 -4.92
N GLU A 80 -10.52 8.73 -3.79
CA GLU A 80 -11.24 9.45 -2.74
C GLU A 80 -12.45 8.68 -2.18
N GLU A 81 -12.41 7.35 -2.27
CA GLU A 81 -13.42 6.50 -1.65
C GLU A 81 -13.24 6.55 -0.13
N LYS A 82 -14.35 6.52 0.61
CA LYS A 82 -14.30 6.53 2.09
C LYS A 82 -13.97 5.16 2.68
N TYR A 83 -14.22 4.11 1.92
CA TYR A 83 -14.03 2.72 2.31
C TYR A 83 -13.93 1.84 1.08
N LEU A 84 -13.35 0.65 1.26
CA LEU A 84 -13.29 -0.44 0.29
C LEU A 84 -14.26 -1.55 0.72
N VAL A 85 -15.07 -2.07 -0.20
CA VAL A 85 -15.86 -3.30 0.02
C VAL A 85 -15.01 -4.52 -0.34
N TRP A 86 -14.84 -5.46 0.59
CA TRP A 86 -13.95 -6.61 0.37
C TRP A 86 -14.50 -7.94 0.89
N GLY A 87 -14.25 -9.01 0.14
CA GLY A 87 -14.71 -10.36 0.47
C GLY A 87 -16.18 -10.60 0.11
N PHE A 88 -16.84 -11.49 0.86
CA PHE A 88 -18.24 -11.80 0.61
C PHE A 88 -19.12 -10.56 0.83
N ASN A 89 -19.94 -10.25 -0.18
CA ASN A 89 -20.97 -9.25 -0.08
C ASN A 89 -22.26 -9.75 -0.75
N LEU A 90 -23.38 -9.26 -0.26
CA LEU A 90 -24.71 -9.45 -0.82
C LEU A 90 -25.32 -8.06 -0.96
N LEU A 91 -25.54 -7.62 -2.19
CA LEU A 91 -26.13 -6.32 -2.48
C LEU A 91 -27.64 -6.45 -2.69
N PRO A 92 -28.46 -5.52 -2.18
CA PRO A 92 -29.89 -5.49 -2.41
C PRO A 92 -30.25 -5.47 -3.90
N LYS A 93 -31.35 -6.16 -4.24
CA LYS A 93 -31.98 -6.20 -5.57
C LYS A 93 -33.48 -5.94 -5.41
N GLU A 94 -34.17 -5.70 -6.53
CA GLU A 94 -35.62 -5.44 -6.53
C GLU A 94 -36.44 -6.52 -5.81
N ASP A 95 -36.03 -7.79 -5.91
CA ASP A 95 -36.69 -8.96 -5.30
C ASP A 95 -35.98 -9.51 -4.05
N ASP A 96 -34.84 -8.93 -3.68
CA ASP A 96 -34.04 -9.37 -2.55
C ASP A 96 -33.40 -8.18 -1.83
N LEU A 97 -34.09 -7.70 -0.80
CA LEU A 97 -33.66 -6.54 -0.02
C LEU A 97 -32.54 -6.83 1.00
N ARG A 98 -31.96 -8.03 0.98
CA ARG A 98 -30.85 -8.37 1.89
C ARG A 98 -29.60 -7.58 1.55
N LEU A 99 -28.89 -7.13 2.59
CA LEU A 99 -27.56 -6.52 2.50
C LEU A 99 -26.62 -7.28 3.42
N VAL A 100 -25.45 -7.66 2.89
CA VAL A 100 -24.27 -8.04 3.68
C VAL A 100 -23.10 -7.31 3.05
N GLU A 101 -22.48 -6.38 3.77
CA GLU A 101 -21.35 -5.63 3.23
C GLU A 101 -20.25 -5.51 4.27
N ASN A 102 -19.04 -5.93 3.89
CA ASN A 102 -17.82 -5.81 4.68
C ASN A 102 -17.06 -4.58 4.20
N ARG A 103 -17.06 -3.50 4.99
CA ARG A 103 -16.42 -2.23 4.65
C ARG A 103 -15.11 -2.08 5.40
N ILE A 104 -14.04 -1.81 4.68
CA ILE A 104 -12.72 -1.47 5.23
C ILE A 104 -12.52 0.02 5.04
N PHE A 105 -12.38 0.76 6.13
CA PHE A 105 -12.06 2.17 6.11
C PHE A 105 -10.56 2.36 6.28
N PHE A 106 -10.08 3.46 5.71
CA PHE A 106 -8.69 3.85 5.75
C PHE A 106 -8.57 5.35 6.04
N ASP A 107 -7.44 5.75 6.63
CA ASP A 107 -7.15 7.14 6.97
C ASP A 107 -6.70 7.95 5.74
N GLU A 108 -6.36 9.22 5.96
CA GLU A 108 -5.86 10.17 4.95
C GLU A 108 -4.54 9.75 4.27
N ASN A 109 -3.88 8.71 4.80
CA ASN A 109 -2.67 8.14 4.24
C ASN A 109 -2.93 6.77 3.58
N GLY A 110 -4.20 6.36 3.44
CA GLY A 110 -4.58 5.05 2.93
C GLY A 110 -4.17 3.89 3.85
N LYS A 111 -3.99 4.13 5.16
CA LYS A 111 -3.74 3.07 6.15
C LYS A 111 -5.05 2.59 6.75
N PHE A 112 -5.16 1.30 7.07
CA PHE A 112 -6.34 0.75 7.73
C PHE A 112 -6.71 1.50 9.00
N ASP A 113 -8.00 1.84 9.16
CA ASP A 113 -8.50 2.56 10.35
C ASP A 113 -9.56 1.75 11.09
N LYS A 114 -10.63 1.35 10.40
CA LYS A 114 -11.73 0.55 10.99
C LYS A 114 -12.35 -0.42 10.00
N PHE A 115 -13.07 -1.40 10.53
CA PHE A 115 -13.82 -2.38 9.76
C PHE A 115 -15.28 -2.41 10.21
N GLU A 116 -16.21 -2.42 9.26
CA GLU A 116 -17.65 -2.51 9.52
C GLU A 116 -18.30 -3.68 8.78
N ILE A 117 -19.27 -4.34 9.42
CA ILE A 117 -20.23 -5.22 8.74
C ILE A 117 -21.60 -4.57 8.81
N HIS A 118 -22.20 -4.37 7.64
CA HIS A 118 -23.58 -3.91 7.47
C HIS A 118 -24.47 -5.10 7.13
N LEU A 119 -25.57 -5.26 7.87
CA LEU A 119 -26.49 -6.39 7.73
C LEU A 119 -27.95 -5.90 7.66
N ILE A 120 -28.62 -6.24 6.56
CA ILE A 120 -30.07 -6.12 6.40
C ILE A 120 -30.62 -7.50 6.05
N THR A 121 -31.61 -7.96 6.81
CA THR A 121 -32.42 -9.15 6.50
C THR A 121 -33.88 -8.76 6.33
N ARG A 122 -34.75 -9.72 5.97
CA ARG A 122 -36.16 -9.44 5.72
C ARG A 122 -37.08 -9.95 6.81
N ASN A 123 -38.19 -9.25 7.01
CA ASN A 123 -39.32 -9.71 7.82
C ASN A 123 -40.16 -10.73 7.04
N LYS A 124 -41.26 -11.23 7.65
CA LYS A 124 -42.12 -12.25 7.04
C LYS A 124 -42.81 -11.80 5.75
N ASP A 125 -43.03 -10.50 5.60
CA ASP A 125 -43.68 -9.90 4.43
C ASP A 125 -42.68 -9.60 3.31
N GLY A 126 -41.40 -9.96 3.49
CA GLY A 126 -40.33 -9.69 2.51
C GLY A 126 -39.71 -8.30 2.61
N ASN A 127 -40.21 -7.44 3.51
CA ASN A 127 -39.67 -6.09 3.69
C ASN A 127 -38.34 -6.11 4.45
N ALA A 128 -37.45 -5.17 4.11
CA ALA A 128 -36.20 -4.97 4.83
C ALA A 128 -36.44 -4.63 6.30
N LEU A 129 -35.71 -5.31 7.20
CA LEU A 129 -35.58 -4.90 8.59
C LEU A 129 -34.61 -3.71 8.69
N PRO A 130 -34.63 -2.97 9.82
CA PRO A 130 -33.63 -1.94 10.07
C PRO A 130 -32.21 -2.50 9.97
N GLU A 131 -31.33 -1.72 9.36
CA GLU A 131 -29.92 -2.05 9.24
C GLU A 131 -29.28 -2.24 10.62
N LYS A 132 -28.48 -3.29 10.73
CA LYS A 132 -27.60 -3.50 11.87
C LYS A 132 -26.16 -3.33 11.40
N THR A 133 -25.36 -2.68 12.23
CA THR A 133 -23.94 -2.46 11.96
C THR A 133 -23.12 -2.85 13.18
N ILE A 134 -22.00 -3.50 12.92
CA ILE A 134 -20.90 -3.65 13.86
C ILE A 134 -19.73 -2.84 13.32
N SER A 135 -19.12 -2.02 14.17
CA SER A 135 -17.89 -1.29 13.89
C SER A 135 -16.80 -1.79 14.81
N ILE A 136 -15.62 -2.04 14.24
CA ILE A 136 -14.45 -2.57 14.94
C ILE A 136 -13.26 -1.70 14.57
N ASP A 137 -12.57 -1.18 15.58
CA ASP A 137 -11.28 -0.52 15.36
C ASP A 137 -10.29 -1.53 14.78
N TRP A 138 -9.49 -1.11 13.81
CA TRP A 138 -8.52 -2.03 13.22
C TRP A 138 -7.51 -2.49 14.30
N PRO A 139 -7.38 -3.80 14.56
CA PRO A 139 -6.64 -4.32 15.71
C PRO A 139 -5.12 -4.44 15.49
N GLY A 140 -4.63 -3.91 14.37
CA GLY A 140 -3.21 -3.66 14.17
C GLY A 140 -2.85 -2.30 14.76
N GLU A 141 -1.60 -2.10 15.17
CA GLU A 141 -1.12 -0.72 15.29
C GLU A 141 -1.48 0.01 13.98
N LYS A 142 -1.92 1.27 14.08
CA LYS A 142 -1.97 2.19 12.93
C LYS A 142 -0.56 2.22 12.40
N SER A 143 -0.25 1.31 11.51
CA SER A 143 1.11 0.87 11.41
C SER A 143 1.86 2.06 10.81
N ASP A 144 2.86 2.54 11.51
CA ASP A 144 3.96 3.28 10.87
C ASP A 144 4.81 2.34 10.00
N ASP A 145 4.24 1.18 9.64
CA ASP A 145 4.81 0.20 8.76
C ASP A 145 4.66 0.61 7.28
N SER A 146 4.96 1.88 7.03
CA SER A 146 5.53 2.36 5.76
C SER A 146 6.85 1.64 5.40
N THR A 147 7.25 0.59 6.13
CA THR A 147 8.49 -0.14 5.91
C THR A 147 8.34 -1.30 4.92
N LYS A 148 7.11 -1.76 4.60
CA LYS A 148 6.92 -2.85 3.64
C LYS A 148 6.87 -2.36 2.19
N GLN A 149 8.00 -1.80 1.77
CA GLN A 149 8.29 -1.33 0.42
C GLN A 149 7.87 -2.34 -0.65
N ALA A 150 7.26 -1.85 -1.73
CA ALA A 150 6.92 -2.65 -2.91
C ALA A 150 8.17 -3.23 -3.60
N ILE A 151 9.33 -2.57 -3.44
CA ILE A 151 10.61 -3.02 -3.98
C ILE A 151 11.56 -3.30 -2.81
N PRO A 152 11.90 -4.57 -2.53
CA PRO A 152 12.82 -4.90 -1.45
C PRO A 152 14.28 -4.57 -1.83
N LEU A 153 15.07 -4.17 -0.83
CA LEU A 153 16.52 -4.07 -0.93
C LEU A 153 17.13 -5.43 -1.33
N PRO A 154 18.08 -5.48 -2.27
CA PRO A 154 18.79 -6.72 -2.58
C PRO A 154 19.52 -7.28 -1.35
N LYS A 155 19.62 -8.61 -1.27
CA LYS A 155 20.34 -9.26 -0.17
C LYS A 155 21.85 -9.12 -0.38
N SER A 156 22.54 -8.57 0.61
CA SER A 156 24.01 -8.53 0.68
C SER A 156 24.62 -9.93 0.68
N SER A 157 25.87 -10.04 0.23
CA SER A 157 26.66 -11.27 0.15
C SER A 157 28.06 -11.08 0.73
N SER A 158 28.91 -12.10 0.66
CA SER A 158 30.31 -12.01 1.08
C SER A 158 31.18 -11.10 0.20
N SER A 159 30.71 -10.70 -0.98
CA SER A 159 31.46 -9.87 -1.94
C SER A 159 30.83 -8.50 -2.20
N ILE A 160 29.55 -8.32 -1.86
CA ILE A 160 28.79 -7.11 -2.17
C ILE A 160 27.90 -6.75 -0.98
N THR A 161 27.91 -5.48 -0.58
CA THR A 161 26.95 -4.92 0.38
C THR A 161 25.99 -3.96 -0.32
N TYR A 162 24.73 -4.00 0.13
CA TYR A 162 23.71 -3.04 -0.27
C TYR A 162 23.28 -2.20 0.93
N GLU A 163 23.16 -0.90 0.73
CA GLU A 163 22.67 0.05 1.71
C GLU A 163 21.50 0.81 1.09
N GLN A 164 20.32 0.76 1.70
CA GLN A 164 19.21 1.59 1.25
C GLN A 164 19.51 3.05 1.59
N LEU A 165 19.40 3.92 0.59
CA LEU A 165 19.54 5.36 0.78
C LEU A 165 18.17 6.03 0.87
N GLY A 166 17.21 5.63 0.03
CA GLY A 166 15.89 6.24 -0.03
C GLY A 166 14.82 5.34 -0.63
N TYR A 167 13.57 5.70 -0.40
CA TYR A 167 12.41 5.04 -0.98
C TYR A 167 11.32 6.06 -1.27
N LEU A 168 10.63 5.92 -2.39
CA LEU A 168 9.52 6.78 -2.77
C LEU A 168 8.47 5.98 -3.55
N GLU A 169 7.19 6.17 -3.25
CA GLU A 169 6.11 5.56 -4.02
C GLU A 169 4.84 6.44 -4.13
N SER A 170 4.10 6.23 -5.21
CA SER A 170 2.79 6.81 -5.44
C SER A 170 1.95 5.95 -6.39
N PHE A 171 0.66 5.86 -6.13
CA PHE A 171 -0.28 5.14 -6.98
C PHE A 171 -0.80 6.06 -8.09
N ASP A 172 -0.86 5.56 -9.32
CA ASP A 172 -1.52 6.22 -10.44
C ASP A 172 -2.86 5.53 -10.70
N ALA A 173 -3.93 6.23 -10.34
CA ALA A 173 -5.29 5.70 -10.43
C ALA A 173 -5.77 5.50 -11.87
N VAL A 174 -5.37 6.36 -12.80
CA VAL A 174 -5.77 6.28 -14.22
C VAL A 174 -5.27 4.98 -14.87
N VAL A 175 -4.03 4.57 -14.59
CA VAL A 175 -3.46 3.33 -15.17
C VAL A 175 -3.43 2.15 -14.21
N ASP A 176 -3.97 2.31 -12.99
CA ASP A 176 -4.04 1.27 -11.96
C ASP A 176 -2.66 0.69 -11.62
N ARG A 177 -1.66 1.55 -11.43
CA ARG A 177 -0.26 1.14 -11.19
C ARG A 177 0.39 1.85 -10.01
N LEU A 178 1.08 1.08 -9.18
CA LEU A 178 1.99 1.61 -8.17
C LEU A 178 3.35 1.93 -8.79
N TYR A 179 3.69 3.22 -8.80
CA TYR A 179 5.04 3.69 -9.08
C TYR A 179 5.82 3.67 -7.77
N ALA A 180 6.84 2.81 -7.68
CA ALA A 180 7.74 2.74 -6.54
C ALA A 180 9.19 2.85 -7.00
N PHE A 181 10.03 3.50 -6.20
CA PHE A 181 11.46 3.72 -6.45
C PHE A 181 12.24 3.39 -5.19
N LEU A 182 13.14 2.42 -5.29
CA LEU A 182 14.13 2.12 -4.27
C LEU A 182 15.47 2.70 -4.71
N ILE A 183 16.07 3.53 -3.85
CA ILE A 183 17.43 4.02 -4.05
C ILE A 183 18.37 3.33 -3.09
N TYR A 184 19.43 2.74 -3.60
CA TYR A 184 20.40 2.03 -2.79
C TYR A 184 21.83 2.13 -3.32
N LYS A 185 22.81 2.07 -2.43
CA LYS A 185 24.24 1.98 -2.75
C LYS A 185 24.64 0.50 -2.83
N GLU A 186 25.29 0.11 -3.91
CA GLU A 186 25.98 -1.18 -4.04
C GLU A 186 27.48 -0.94 -3.82
N THR A 187 28.11 -1.68 -2.90
CA THR A 187 29.56 -1.61 -2.67
C THR A 187 30.21 -2.98 -2.87
N ARG A 188 31.23 -3.05 -3.71
CA ARG A 188 32.04 -4.26 -3.93
C ARG A 188 33.18 -4.32 -2.93
N LEU A 189 33.11 -5.25 -1.99
CA LEU A 189 34.02 -5.31 -0.84
C LEU A 189 35.48 -5.56 -1.20
N ASN A 190 35.74 -6.23 -2.33
CA ASN A 190 37.10 -6.53 -2.78
C ASN A 190 37.83 -5.33 -3.41
N THR A 191 37.11 -4.31 -3.87
CA THR A 191 37.67 -3.17 -4.60
C THR A 191 37.30 -1.83 -3.97
N ASN A 192 36.38 -1.82 -3.01
CA ASN A 192 35.71 -0.63 -2.47
C ASN A 192 35.07 0.26 -3.54
N LYS A 193 34.89 -0.24 -4.77
CA LYS A 193 34.11 0.43 -5.80
C LYS A 193 32.64 0.37 -5.41
N TRP A 194 31.93 1.46 -5.63
CA TRP A 194 30.53 1.56 -5.32
C TRP A 194 29.78 2.36 -6.38
N VAL A 195 28.48 2.10 -6.47
CA VAL A 195 27.56 2.80 -7.37
C VAL A 195 26.22 3.01 -6.65
N VAL A 196 25.45 4.01 -7.07
CA VAL A 196 24.06 4.19 -6.61
C VAL A 196 23.10 3.65 -7.66
N HIS A 197 22.09 2.92 -7.23
CA HIS A 197 21.02 2.41 -8.07
C HIS A 197 19.70 3.08 -7.73
N ILE A 198 18.92 3.42 -8.75
CA ILE A 198 17.48 3.63 -8.66
C ILE A 198 16.80 2.45 -9.32
N LYS A 199 16.02 1.69 -8.55
CA LYS A 199 15.20 0.60 -9.06
C LYS A 199 13.73 1.03 -9.03
N GLY A 200 13.10 1.08 -10.20
CA GLY A 200 11.67 1.37 -10.35
C GLY A 200 10.83 0.09 -10.42
N SER A 201 9.56 0.17 -9.99
CA SER A 201 8.59 -0.93 -10.08
C SER A 201 8.12 -1.17 -11.52
N VAL A 202 7.94 -0.09 -12.26
CA VAL A 202 7.33 -0.04 -13.60
C VAL A 202 8.15 0.76 -14.61
N THR A 203 9.32 1.26 -14.21
CA THR A 203 10.23 2.05 -15.05
C THR A 203 11.57 1.33 -15.20
N ALA A 204 12.35 1.74 -16.21
CA ALA A 204 13.75 1.33 -16.28
C ALA A 204 14.51 1.84 -15.04
N GLY A 205 15.42 1.00 -14.53
CA GLY A 205 16.34 1.41 -13.46
C GLY A 205 17.42 2.38 -13.96
N THR A 206 18.02 3.13 -13.04
CA THR A 206 19.15 4.03 -13.31
C THR A 206 20.32 3.64 -12.42
N VAL A 207 21.55 3.76 -12.93
CA VAL A 207 22.78 3.55 -12.16
C VAL A 207 23.63 4.81 -12.26
N PHE A 208 24.07 5.31 -11.12
CA PHE A 208 25.04 6.38 -11.00
C PHE A 208 26.36 5.80 -10.50
N ASP A 209 27.30 5.71 -11.43
CA ASP A 209 28.68 5.37 -11.13
C ASP A 209 29.49 6.67 -11.01
N PRO A 210 30.04 6.99 -9.83
CA PRO A 210 30.82 8.22 -9.61
C PRO A 210 32.09 8.29 -10.48
N GLU A 211 32.57 7.16 -11.02
CA GLU A 211 33.72 7.10 -11.92
C GLU A 211 33.31 7.15 -13.41
N ASN A 212 32.01 7.21 -13.71
CA ASN A 212 31.53 7.23 -15.10
C ASN A 212 31.86 8.56 -15.78
N LYS A 213 32.75 8.52 -16.78
CA LYS A 213 33.20 9.72 -17.51
C LYS A 213 32.06 10.49 -18.19
N SER A 214 31.05 9.80 -18.71
CA SER A 214 29.93 10.47 -19.38
C SER A 214 29.09 11.26 -18.39
N LEU A 215 28.81 10.69 -17.21
CA LEU A 215 28.10 11.37 -16.13
C LEU A 215 28.91 12.56 -15.59
N LEU A 216 30.20 12.35 -15.32
CA LEU A 216 31.10 13.43 -14.86
C LEU A 216 31.16 14.60 -15.87
N ASN A 217 31.28 14.30 -17.17
CA ASN A 217 31.27 15.32 -18.21
C ASN A 217 29.94 16.08 -18.29
N ALA A 218 28.82 15.37 -18.09
CA ALA A 218 27.50 16.00 -18.07
C ALA A 218 27.35 16.96 -16.88
N ILE A 219 27.81 16.57 -15.70
CA ILE A 219 27.82 17.44 -14.50
C ILE A 219 28.69 18.66 -14.71
N GLN A 220 29.91 18.49 -15.24
CA GLN A 220 30.81 19.60 -15.51
C GLN A 220 30.22 20.57 -16.54
N LYS A 221 29.51 20.06 -17.55
CA LYS A 221 28.82 20.90 -18.53
C LYS A 221 27.66 21.66 -17.90
N ALA A 222 26.82 21.00 -17.11
CA ALA A 222 25.70 21.64 -16.41
C ALA A 222 26.21 22.73 -15.46
N HIS A 223 27.27 22.44 -14.69
CA HIS A 223 27.94 23.40 -13.82
C HIS A 223 28.52 24.60 -14.57
N ALA A 224 29.20 24.37 -15.71
CA ALA A 224 29.73 25.45 -16.55
C ALA A 224 28.64 26.34 -17.17
N HIS A 225 27.41 25.85 -17.25
CA HIS A 225 26.24 26.60 -17.69
C HIS A 225 25.40 27.16 -16.53
N GLU A 226 25.90 27.08 -15.29
CA GLU A 226 25.21 27.55 -14.09
C GLU A 226 23.83 26.89 -13.87
N GLU A 227 23.65 25.66 -14.36
CA GLU A 227 22.45 24.86 -14.09
C GLU A 227 22.43 24.44 -12.61
N ALA A 228 21.26 24.50 -11.96
CA ALA A 228 21.13 24.14 -10.55
C ALA A 228 21.25 22.62 -10.30
N TYR A 229 20.95 21.81 -11.32
CA TYR A 229 21.00 20.35 -11.27
C TYR A 229 21.08 19.78 -12.68
N LEU A 230 21.45 18.50 -12.77
CA LEU A 230 21.41 17.69 -13.99
C LEU A 230 20.30 16.65 -13.89
N VAL A 231 19.47 16.50 -14.94
CA VAL A 231 18.54 15.37 -15.06
C VAL A 231 19.27 14.17 -15.67
N TRP A 232 19.18 13.00 -15.04
CA TRP A 232 19.87 11.80 -15.52
C TRP A 232 19.06 10.51 -15.35
N GLY A 233 19.20 9.60 -16.32
CA GLY A 233 18.47 8.32 -16.32
C GLY A 233 17.05 8.45 -16.85
N PHE A 234 16.14 7.63 -16.32
CA PHE A 234 14.73 7.67 -16.72
C PHE A 234 14.07 8.98 -16.28
N ASN A 235 13.42 9.67 -17.22
CA ASN A 235 12.53 10.77 -16.92
C ASN A 235 11.18 10.64 -17.67
N LEU A 236 10.15 11.17 -17.04
CA LEU A 236 8.83 11.39 -17.60
C LEU A 236 8.46 12.83 -17.28
N LEU A 237 8.33 13.67 -18.31
CA LEU A 237 7.98 15.07 -18.14
C LEU A 237 6.47 15.25 -18.36
N PRO A 238 5.82 16.14 -17.58
CA PRO A 238 4.43 16.49 -17.79
C PRO A 238 4.16 16.98 -19.21
N LYS A 239 2.98 16.65 -19.72
CA LYS A 239 2.41 17.11 -20.99
C LYS A 239 1.02 17.66 -20.75
N GLU A 240 0.47 18.31 -21.77
CA GLU A 240 -0.86 18.93 -21.72
C GLU A 240 -1.96 17.95 -21.28
N ASP A 241 -1.87 16.67 -21.66
CA ASP A 241 -2.82 15.60 -21.39
C ASP A 241 -2.33 14.57 -20.36
N ASP A 242 -1.11 14.73 -19.85
CA ASP A 242 -0.49 13.79 -18.93
C ASP A 242 0.36 14.53 -17.91
N PRO A 243 -0.18 14.86 -16.72
CA PRO A 243 0.53 15.66 -15.73
C PRO A 243 1.61 14.85 -14.98
N ARG A 244 1.84 13.58 -15.32
CA ARG A 244 2.83 12.76 -14.62
C ARG A 244 4.23 13.37 -14.74
N LEU A 245 4.94 13.35 -13.61
CA LEU A 245 6.35 13.73 -13.51
C LEU A 245 7.11 12.58 -12.86
N ILE A 246 8.19 12.15 -13.50
CA ILE A 246 9.22 11.31 -12.89
C ILE A 246 10.54 11.93 -13.29
N GLU A 247 11.29 12.49 -12.36
CA GLU A 247 12.55 13.15 -12.68
C GLU A 247 13.60 12.85 -11.61
N ASN A 248 14.74 12.30 -12.03
CA ASN A 248 15.90 12.13 -11.16
C ASN A 248 16.84 13.32 -11.36
N ARG A 249 16.98 14.16 -10.34
CA ARG A 249 17.83 15.36 -10.34
C ARG A 249 19.10 15.09 -9.58
N ILE A 250 20.24 15.37 -10.18
CA ILE A 250 21.56 15.32 -9.53
C ILE A 250 22.01 16.75 -9.28
N PHE A 251 22.21 17.07 -8.01
CA PHE A 251 22.76 18.34 -7.59
C PHE A 251 24.26 18.23 -7.42
N PHE A 252 24.95 19.33 -7.69
CA PHE A 252 26.38 19.46 -7.55
C PHE A 252 26.72 20.77 -6.85
N ASN A 253 27.80 20.75 -6.08
CA ASN A 253 28.29 21.93 -5.37
C ASN A 253 29.06 22.88 -6.30
N GLU A 254 29.52 24.00 -5.76
CA GLU A 254 30.30 25.05 -6.44
C GLU A 254 31.61 24.56 -7.11
N ASN A 255 32.03 23.32 -6.84
CA ASN A 255 33.20 22.69 -7.46
C ASN A 255 32.81 21.68 -8.56
N GLY A 256 31.54 21.63 -8.97
CA GLY A 256 31.02 20.65 -9.93
C GLY A 256 31.14 19.20 -9.44
N LYS A 257 31.11 18.99 -8.12
CA LYS A 257 31.10 17.65 -7.50
C LYS A 257 29.70 17.32 -7.01
N PHE A 258 29.32 16.04 -7.07
CA PHE A 258 28.06 15.56 -6.51
C PHE A 258 27.83 16.06 -5.09
N ASP A 259 26.59 16.48 -4.81
CA ASP A 259 26.17 16.99 -3.51
C ASP A 259 25.01 16.16 -2.94
N LYS A 260 23.90 16.11 -3.68
CA LYS A 260 22.71 15.31 -3.37
C LYS A 260 22.01 14.88 -4.65
N PHE A 261 21.04 13.98 -4.55
CA PHE A 261 20.12 13.72 -5.65
C PHE A 261 18.68 13.69 -5.13
N GLU A 262 17.73 13.98 -6.01
CA GLU A 262 16.29 13.97 -5.74
C GLU A 262 15.56 13.11 -6.76
N ILE A 263 14.51 12.41 -6.33
CA ILE A 263 13.50 11.85 -7.24
C ILE A 263 12.20 12.61 -7.00
N HIS A 264 11.69 13.23 -8.06
CA HIS A 264 10.39 13.89 -8.11
C HIS A 264 9.37 12.94 -8.71
N LEU A 265 8.22 12.79 -8.07
CA LEU A 265 7.13 11.92 -8.51
C LEU A 265 5.78 12.65 -8.42
N ILE A 266 5.11 12.78 -9.55
CA ILE A 266 3.70 13.16 -9.67
C ILE A 266 2.97 12.04 -10.40
N THR A 267 1.96 11.46 -9.75
CA THR A 267 1.00 10.52 -10.35
C THR A 267 -0.37 11.15 -10.44
N ARG A 268 -1.35 10.42 -10.98
CA ARG A 268 -2.70 10.94 -11.20
C ARG A 268 -3.75 10.35 -10.26
N ASP A 269 -4.74 11.16 -9.93
CA ASP A 269 -6.00 10.71 -9.34
C ASP A 269 -6.87 9.98 -10.38
N LYS A 270 -8.08 9.55 -10.00
CA LYS A 270 -9.00 8.82 -10.89
C LYS A 270 -9.50 9.67 -12.06
N ASP A 271 -9.54 10.99 -11.90
CA ASP A 271 -10.07 11.95 -12.87
C ASP A 271 -8.96 12.45 -13.82
N GLY A 272 -7.72 12.00 -13.60
CA GLY A 272 -6.56 12.32 -14.41
C GLY A 272 -5.81 13.58 -13.97
N HIS A 273 -6.19 14.20 -12.86
CA HIS A 273 -5.48 15.35 -12.32
C HIS A 273 -4.20 14.93 -11.60
N ALA A 274 -3.26 15.87 -11.50
CA ALA A 274 -2.04 15.69 -10.73
C ALA A 274 -2.34 15.54 -9.24
N LEU A 275 -1.83 14.47 -8.63
CA LEU A 275 -1.68 14.40 -7.18
C LEU A 275 -0.55 15.33 -6.71
N PRO A 276 -0.49 15.69 -5.42
CA PRO A 276 0.63 16.46 -4.87
C PRO A 276 1.98 15.81 -5.18
N GLU A 277 2.97 16.64 -5.50
CA GLU A 277 4.33 16.17 -5.77
C GLU A 277 4.93 15.52 -4.52
N LYS A 278 5.50 14.34 -4.73
CA LYS A 278 6.33 13.68 -3.72
C LYS A 278 7.79 13.76 -4.14
N VAL A 279 8.66 14.06 -3.17
CA VAL A 279 10.10 14.18 -3.38
C VAL A 279 10.82 13.35 -2.33
N VAL A 280 11.82 12.58 -2.76
CA VAL A 280 12.83 12.01 -1.86
C VAL A 280 14.16 12.68 -2.16
N THR A 281 14.77 13.27 -1.14
CA THR A 281 16.08 13.95 -1.21
C THR A 281 17.11 13.14 -0.44
N ILE A 282 18.21 12.80 -1.11
CA ILE A 282 19.26 11.95 -0.56
C ILE A 282 20.61 12.64 -0.72
N ASP A 283 21.32 12.79 0.40
CA ASP A 283 22.70 13.26 0.38
C ASP A 283 23.58 12.28 -0.40
N TRP A 284 24.48 12.81 -1.23
CA TRP A 284 25.36 11.97 -2.01
C TRP A 284 26.28 11.16 -1.08
N PRO A 285 26.36 9.82 -1.20
CA PRO A 285 27.17 9.01 -0.32
C PRO A 285 28.64 9.44 -0.40
N ARG A 286 29.22 9.83 0.72
CA ARG A 286 30.64 10.13 0.82
C ARG A 286 31.44 8.83 0.91
N THR A 287 32.60 8.81 0.29
CA THR A 287 33.63 7.76 0.44
C THR A 287 34.33 7.87 1.78
#